data_AF-A0A7C1HHK8-F1
#
_entry.id   AF-A0A7C1HHK8-F1
#
_cell.length_a   1.000
_cell.length_b   1.000
_cell.length_c   1.000
_cell.angle_alpha   90.00
_cell.angle_beta   90.00
_cell.angle_gamma   90.00
#
_symmetry.space_group_name_H-M   'P 1'
#
loop_
_entity.id
_entity.type
_entity.pdbx_description
1 polymer ?
#
loop_
_entity_poly.entity_id
_entity_poly.type
_entity_poly.pdbx_seq_one_letter_code
_entity_poly.pdbx_strand_id
1 'polypeptide(L)'
;MKKSLFAVLAGLAALTVWIANGWTMDFLFKDDQYSFQTLRAVSATAGGAADIGECLAAAGRITEGDDETWYEEWMRTARRREQVGDEFLGQGHALSAGKEYLRASNYYRTAEFFLHGNPGDPRIVETWRKSRETFLKFAKLASHPIIVLDIPFEETTLPGYLCLVDDSGRKRPLLIVQTGFDGTKEELYYSQAVFALERGYNVLLFEGPGQGQVIREQGIPFRHNWESV
;
A
#
# COMPACT_ATOMS: atom_id res chain seq x y z
N MET A 1 -23.06 -47.35 -32.53
CA MET A 1 -23.04 -46.68 -31.20
C MET A 1 -21.65 -46.71 -30.53
N LYS A 2 -20.57 -46.26 -31.20
CA LYS A 2 -19.22 -46.19 -30.58
C LYS A 2 -18.36 -45.00 -31.05
N LYS A 3 -18.96 -43.93 -31.59
CA LYS A 3 -18.23 -42.74 -32.07
C LYS A 3 -18.56 -41.43 -31.34
N SER A 4 -19.55 -41.39 -30.45
CA SER A 4 -19.88 -40.17 -29.69
C SER A 4 -19.38 -40.13 -28.24
N LEU A 5 -18.72 -41.18 -27.74
CA LEU A 5 -18.22 -41.21 -26.36
C LEU A 5 -16.81 -40.61 -26.21
N PHE A 6 -16.02 -40.59 -27.29
CA PHE A 6 -14.65 -40.04 -27.28
C PHE A 6 -14.61 -38.51 -27.30
N ALA A 7 -15.62 -37.84 -27.87
CA ALA A 7 -15.66 -36.37 -27.93
C ALA A 7 -16.06 -35.74 -26.57
N VAL A 8 -16.79 -36.47 -25.71
CA VAL A 8 -17.24 -35.96 -24.41
C VAL A 8 -16.12 -36.04 -23.36
N LEU A 9 -15.23 -37.04 -23.46
CA LEU A 9 -14.10 -37.20 -22.53
C LEU A 9 -12.95 -36.21 -22.78
N ALA A 10 -12.72 -35.78 -24.03
CA ALA A 10 -11.70 -34.77 -24.33
C ALA A 10 -12.10 -33.36 -23.85
N GLY A 11 -13.40 -33.04 -23.85
CA GLY A 11 -13.90 -31.75 -23.35
C GLY A 11 -13.83 -31.62 -21.83
N LEU A 12 -13.98 -32.72 -21.08
CA LEU A 12 -13.89 -32.72 -19.61
C LEU A 12 -12.46 -32.56 -19.11
N ALA A 13 -11.45 -33.13 -19.78
CA ALA A 13 -10.05 -32.92 -19.43
C ALA A 13 -9.59 -31.47 -19.71
N ALA A 14 -10.07 -30.86 -20.80
CA ALA A 14 -9.79 -29.45 -21.11
C ALA A 14 -10.48 -28.49 -20.12
N LEU A 15 -11.68 -28.83 -19.63
CA LEU A 15 -12.36 -28.04 -18.59
C LEU A 15 -11.65 -28.13 -17.23
N THR A 16 -11.11 -29.29 -16.86
CA THR A 16 -10.35 -29.43 -15.60
C THR A 16 -9.03 -28.67 -15.60
N VAL A 17 -8.37 -28.51 -16.75
CA VAL A 17 -7.16 -27.68 -16.87
C VAL A 17 -7.50 -26.18 -16.81
N TRP A 18 -8.65 -25.77 -17.34
CA TRP A 18 -9.12 -24.39 -17.25
C TRP A 18 -9.60 -23.98 -15.85
N ILE A 19 -10.18 -24.93 -15.09
CA ILE A 19 -10.60 -24.70 -13.70
C ILE A 19 -9.40 -24.79 -12.72
N ALA A 20 -8.34 -25.53 -13.08
CA ALA A 20 -7.12 -25.63 -12.27
C ALA A 20 -6.18 -24.41 -12.41
N ASN A 21 -6.28 -23.63 -13.49
CA ASN A 21 -5.52 -22.39 -13.69
C ASN A 21 -6.32 -21.13 -13.29
N GLY A 22 -7.35 -21.30 -12.46
CA GLY A 22 -8.20 -20.22 -12.01
C GLY A 22 -7.42 -19.25 -11.12
N TRP A 23 -7.12 -18.06 -11.66
CA TRP A 23 -6.64 -16.87 -10.95
C TRP A 23 -5.15 -16.77 -10.62
N THR A 24 -4.25 -17.48 -11.29
CA THR A 24 -2.83 -17.08 -11.24
C THR A 24 -2.66 -15.76 -11.97
N MET A 25 -2.38 -14.70 -11.23
CA MET A 25 -2.18 -13.36 -11.79
C MET A 25 -0.75 -13.27 -12.29
N ASP A 26 -0.47 -13.73 -13.51
CA ASP A 26 0.87 -13.65 -14.09
C ASP A 26 1.14 -12.20 -14.57
N PHE A 27 1.79 -11.39 -13.73
CA PHE A 27 2.21 -10.04 -14.10
C PHE A 27 3.70 -10.00 -14.44
N LEU A 28 4.59 -10.28 -13.48
CA LEU A 28 6.06 -10.27 -13.66
C LEU A 28 6.79 -11.44 -12.98
N PHE A 29 6.08 -12.13 -12.09
CA PHE A 29 6.53 -13.28 -11.33
C PHE A 29 5.54 -14.41 -11.60
N LYS A 30 6.02 -15.65 -11.55
CA LYS A 30 5.18 -16.86 -11.56
C LYS A 30 4.63 -17.15 -10.17
N ASP A 31 5.34 -16.73 -9.12
CA ASP A 31 4.80 -16.80 -7.76
C ASP A 31 3.66 -15.78 -7.60
N ASP A 32 2.51 -16.25 -7.14
CA ASP A 32 1.29 -15.45 -7.02
C ASP A 32 1.45 -14.27 -6.06
N GLN A 33 2.18 -14.45 -4.96
CA GLN A 33 2.37 -13.38 -3.97
C GLN A 33 3.31 -12.31 -4.50
N TYR A 34 4.44 -12.71 -5.11
CA TYR A 34 5.37 -11.76 -5.73
C TYR A 34 4.69 -10.98 -6.84
N SER A 35 3.91 -11.67 -7.67
CA SER A 35 3.19 -11.05 -8.78
C SER A 35 2.13 -10.08 -8.29
N PHE A 36 1.31 -10.50 -7.32
CA PHE A 36 0.27 -9.66 -6.73
C PHE A 36 0.86 -8.43 -6.03
N GLN A 37 1.89 -8.59 -5.20
CA GLN A 37 2.48 -7.45 -4.49
C GLN A 37 3.18 -6.47 -5.43
N THR A 38 3.77 -6.97 -6.52
CA THR A 38 4.35 -6.10 -7.54
C THR A 38 3.25 -5.35 -8.29
N LEU A 39 2.16 -6.02 -8.64
CA LEU A 39 0.99 -5.39 -9.25
C LEU A 39 0.37 -4.34 -8.33
N ARG A 40 0.27 -4.62 -7.02
CA ARG A 40 -0.18 -3.66 -6.01
C ARG A 40 0.71 -2.42 -5.98
N ALA A 41 2.03 -2.60 -5.98
CA ALA A 41 2.98 -1.48 -6.05
C ALA A 41 2.82 -0.67 -7.34
N VAL A 42 2.68 -1.33 -8.50
CA VAL A 42 2.41 -0.66 -9.79
C VAL A 42 1.07 0.08 -9.79
N SER A 43 0.01 -0.49 -9.20
CA SER A 43 -1.32 0.12 -9.18
C SER A 43 -1.34 1.50 -8.50
N ALA A 44 -0.39 1.73 -7.58
CA ALA A 44 -0.21 2.98 -6.87
C ALA A 44 0.20 4.15 -7.79
N THR A 45 0.56 3.89 -9.06
CA THR A 45 0.86 4.94 -10.05
C THR A 45 -0.34 5.86 -10.28
N ALA A 46 -1.57 5.32 -10.22
CA ALA A 46 -2.79 6.09 -10.41
C ALA A 46 -2.93 7.22 -9.38
N GLY A 47 -2.49 6.97 -8.14
CA GLY A 47 -2.46 7.96 -7.05
C GLY A 47 -1.14 8.71 -6.90
N GLY A 48 -0.19 8.51 -7.83
CA GLY A 48 1.13 9.16 -7.81
C GLY A 48 2.14 8.57 -6.82
N ALA A 49 1.83 7.44 -6.17
CA ALA A 49 2.71 6.79 -5.19
C ALA A 49 3.60 5.69 -5.78
N ALA A 50 3.68 5.60 -7.12
CA ALA A 50 4.64 4.76 -7.81
C ALA A 50 4.90 5.30 -9.22
N ASP A 51 5.95 4.77 -9.84
CA ASP A 51 6.23 4.90 -11.27
C ASP A 51 6.44 3.51 -11.86
N ILE A 52 5.88 3.28 -13.05
CA ILE A 52 5.91 1.96 -13.68
C ILE A 52 7.36 1.55 -13.95
N GLY A 53 8.20 2.44 -14.48
CA GLY A 53 9.59 2.12 -14.80
C GLY A 53 10.41 1.76 -13.57
N GLU A 54 10.16 2.43 -12.44
CA GLU A 54 10.81 2.09 -11.17
C GLU A 54 10.37 0.75 -10.60
N CYS A 55 9.07 0.45 -10.63
CA CYS A 55 8.55 -0.84 -10.21
C CYS A 55 9.10 -1.97 -11.08
N LEU A 56 9.12 -1.80 -12.40
CA LEU A 56 9.69 -2.77 -13.34
C LEU A 56 11.19 -2.97 -13.11
N ALA A 57 11.93 -1.88 -12.88
CA ALA A 57 13.36 -1.96 -12.62
C ALA A 57 13.67 -2.64 -11.27
N ALA A 58 12.89 -2.35 -10.22
CA ALA A 58 13.02 -3.02 -8.93
C ALA A 58 12.70 -4.52 -9.06
N ALA A 59 11.55 -4.86 -9.63
CA ALA A 59 11.13 -6.24 -9.87
C ALA A 59 12.15 -7.03 -10.71
N GLY A 60 12.71 -6.42 -11.76
CA GLY A 60 13.70 -7.06 -12.62
C GLY A 60 15.04 -7.38 -11.95
N ARG A 61 15.29 -6.92 -10.72
CA ARG A 61 16.47 -7.25 -9.91
C ARG A 61 16.18 -8.26 -8.80
N ILE A 62 14.92 -8.62 -8.58
CA ILE A 62 14.49 -9.56 -7.55
C ILE A 62 14.64 -10.98 -8.08
N THR A 63 15.19 -11.87 -7.26
CA THR A 63 15.20 -13.31 -7.53
C THR A 63 13.94 -13.91 -6.94
N GLU A 64 13.08 -14.51 -7.77
CA GLU A 64 11.83 -15.11 -7.33
C GLU A 64 12.08 -16.23 -6.30
N GLY A 65 11.33 -16.20 -5.19
CA GLY A 65 11.52 -17.13 -4.06
C GLY A 65 12.62 -16.73 -3.08
N ASP A 66 13.27 -15.58 -3.28
CA ASP A 66 14.23 -14.99 -2.36
C ASP A 66 13.69 -13.68 -1.76
N ASP A 67 13.02 -13.81 -0.61
CA ASP A 67 12.36 -12.70 0.11
C ASP A 67 13.36 -11.62 0.55
N GLU A 68 14.63 -11.96 0.71
CA GLU A 68 15.67 -10.99 1.04
C GLU A 68 15.96 -10.08 -0.15
N THR A 69 16.05 -10.64 -1.37
CA THR A 69 16.22 -9.80 -2.58
C THR A 69 15.01 -8.89 -2.81
N TRP A 70 13.80 -9.33 -2.47
CA TRP A 70 12.62 -8.47 -2.47
C TRP A 70 12.81 -7.27 -1.54
N TYR A 71 13.11 -7.55 -0.27
CA TYR A 71 13.30 -6.51 0.74
C TYR A 71 14.40 -5.52 0.31
N GLU A 72 15.57 -6.03 -0.09
CA GLU A 72 16.72 -5.21 -0.47
C GLU A 72 16.44 -4.29 -1.68
N GLU A 73 15.81 -4.81 -2.74
CA GLU A 73 15.60 -4.06 -3.97
C GLU A 73 14.51 -2.99 -3.84
N TRP A 74 13.45 -3.26 -3.08
CA TRP A 74 12.45 -2.26 -2.74
C TRP A 74 12.99 -1.22 -1.76
N MET A 75 13.77 -1.61 -0.75
CA MET A 75 14.47 -0.68 0.15
C MET A 75 15.42 0.24 -0.61
N ARG A 76 16.20 -0.31 -1.55
CA ARG A 76 17.10 0.48 -2.42
C ARG A 76 16.32 1.50 -3.24
N THR A 77 15.19 1.09 -3.81
CA THR A 77 14.34 1.95 -4.61
C THR A 77 13.72 3.06 -3.75
N ALA A 78 13.19 2.73 -2.57
CA ALA A 78 12.62 3.68 -1.61
C ALA A 78 13.64 4.73 -1.15
N ARG A 79 14.83 4.31 -0.70
CA ARG A 79 15.92 5.20 -0.27
C ARG A 79 16.35 6.16 -1.38
N ARG A 80 16.47 5.66 -2.61
CA ARG A 80 16.81 6.51 -3.78
C ARG A 80 15.74 7.56 -4.07
N ARG A 81 14.47 7.28 -3.80
CA ARG A 81 13.38 8.27 -3.96
C ARG A 81 13.37 9.27 -2.82
N GLU A 82 13.51 8.80 -1.58
CA GLU A 82 13.61 9.67 -0.41
C GLU A 82 14.77 10.67 -0.57
N GLN A 83 15.96 10.20 -0.97
CA GLN A 83 17.12 11.05 -1.21
C GLN A 83 16.86 12.12 -2.28
N VAL A 84 16.25 11.75 -3.42
CA VAL A 84 15.91 12.74 -4.46
C VAL A 84 14.84 13.71 -3.98
N GLY A 85 13.92 13.27 -3.11
CA GLY A 85 12.99 14.15 -2.41
C GLY A 85 13.70 15.17 -1.54
N ASP A 86 14.68 14.74 -0.74
CA ASP A 86 15.51 15.62 0.10
C ASP A 86 16.32 16.62 -0.75
N GLU A 87 16.87 16.19 -1.89
CA GLU A 87 17.58 17.06 -2.85
C GLU A 87 16.65 18.13 -3.44
N PHE A 88 15.44 17.76 -3.89
CA PHE A 88 14.46 18.73 -4.38
C PHE A 88 14.02 19.69 -3.28
N LEU A 89 13.83 19.22 -2.05
CA LEU A 89 13.44 20.07 -0.93
C LEU A 89 14.53 21.09 -0.61
N GLY A 90 15.81 20.67 -0.60
CA GLY A 90 16.96 21.55 -0.41
C GLY A 90 17.12 22.63 -1.49
N GLN A 91 16.59 22.38 -2.69
CA GLN A 91 16.55 23.34 -3.81
C GLN A 91 15.27 24.21 -3.83
N GLY A 92 14.37 24.04 -2.86
CA GLY A 92 13.09 24.77 -2.79
C GLY A 92 12.01 24.24 -3.74
N HIS A 93 12.19 23.05 -4.33
CA HIS A 93 11.23 22.42 -5.24
C HIS A 93 10.23 21.54 -4.48
N ALA A 94 9.41 22.16 -3.63
CA ALA A 94 8.49 21.48 -2.71
C ALA A 94 7.53 20.48 -3.40
N LEU A 95 6.95 20.84 -4.55
CA LEU A 95 6.06 19.96 -5.30
C LEU A 95 6.77 18.68 -5.77
N SER A 96 7.99 18.82 -6.29
CA SER A 96 8.81 17.69 -6.74
C SER A 96 9.21 16.82 -5.55
N ALA A 97 9.64 17.44 -4.45
CA ALA A 97 9.98 16.72 -3.22
C ALA A 97 8.82 15.88 -2.69
N GLY A 98 7.61 16.45 -2.63
CA GLY A 98 6.41 15.75 -2.21
C GLY A 98 6.12 14.50 -3.05
N LYS A 99 6.22 14.59 -4.39
CA LYS A 99 6.02 13.44 -5.28
C LYS A 99 7.01 12.31 -5.01
N GLU A 100 8.28 12.63 -4.75
CA GLU A 100 9.29 11.62 -4.46
C GLU A 100 9.09 10.98 -3.08
N TYR A 101 8.70 11.76 -2.07
CA TYR A 101 8.34 11.22 -0.75
C TYR A 101 7.12 10.29 -0.81
N LEU A 102 6.09 10.62 -1.59
CA LEU A 102 4.92 9.75 -1.72
C LEU A 102 5.29 8.39 -2.33
N ARG A 103 6.15 8.37 -3.36
CA ARG A 103 6.69 7.14 -3.96
C ARG A 103 7.56 6.36 -3.00
N ALA A 104 8.49 7.04 -2.31
CA ALA A 104 9.36 6.41 -1.31
C ALA A 104 8.56 5.73 -0.20
N SER A 105 7.50 6.36 0.30
CA SER A 105 6.60 5.78 1.30
C SER A 105 6.02 4.44 0.84
N ASN A 106 5.42 4.39 -0.36
CA ASN A 106 4.88 3.14 -0.89
C ASN A 106 5.96 2.07 -1.15
N TYR A 107 7.16 2.45 -1.59
CA TYR A 107 8.24 1.48 -1.81
C TYR A 107 8.79 0.92 -0.49
N TYR A 108 8.86 1.70 0.58
CA TYR A 108 9.13 1.18 1.93
C TYR A 108 8.04 0.21 2.38
N ARG A 109 6.75 0.56 2.22
CA ARG A 109 5.62 -0.36 2.48
C ARG A 109 5.76 -1.66 1.69
N THR A 110 6.16 -1.56 0.42
CA THR A 110 6.33 -2.73 -0.45
C THR A 110 7.48 -3.63 0.02
N ALA A 111 8.61 -3.04 0.43
CA ALA A 111 9.77 -3.79 0.91
C ALA A 111 9.46 -4.67 2.13
N GLU A 112 8.64 -4.17 3.06
CA GLU A 112 8.32 -4.85 4.32
C GLU A 112 7.55 -6.17 4.13
N PHE A 113 6.78 -6.32 3.04
CA PHE A 113 5.71 -7.32 2.95
C PHE A 113 6.13 -8.76 3.31
N PHE A 114 7.22 -9.26 2.74
CA PHE A 114 7.65 -10.65 2.96
C PHE A 114 8.41 -10.88 4.27
N LEU A 115 8.80 -9.82 4.99
CA LEU A 115 9.41 -9.96 6.32
C LEU A 115 8.48 -10.68 7.31
N HIS A 116 7.16 -10.63 7.08
CA HIS A 116 6.16 -11.31 7.90
C HIS A 116 6.23 -12.85 7.87
N GLY A 117 7.06 -13.45 7.00
CA GLY A 117 7.46 -14.86 7.12
C GLY A 117 8.12 -15.18 8.47
N ASN A 118 8.71 -14.16 9.12
CA ASN A 118 9.17 -14.20 10.50
C ASN A 118 8.58 -13.01 11.30
N PRO A 119 7.48 -13.21 12.06
CA PRO A 119 6.85 -12.15 12.84
C PRO A 119 7.75 -11.46 13.88
N GLY A 120 8.86 -12.09 14.26
CA GLY A 120 9.86 -11.53 15.17
C GLY A 120 10.94 -10.67 14.51
N ASP A 121 10.88 -10.47 13.19
CA ASP A 121 11.87 -9.68 12.46
C ASP A 121 11.75 -8.18 12.80
N PRO A 122 12.78 -7.55 13.41
CA PRO A 122 12.71 -6.14 13.79
C PRO A 122 12.56 -5.20 12.59
N ARG A 123 12.98 -5.64 11.39
CA ARG A 123 12.90 -4.86 10.15
C ARG A 123 11.46 -4.53 9.77
N ILE A 124 10.48 -5.31 10.23
CA ILE A 124 9.04 -5.06 10.03
C ILE A 124 8.69 -3.67 10.54
N VAL A 125 8.93 -3.42 11.83
CA VAL A 125 8.55 -2.16 12.47
C VAL A 125 9.46 -1.01 11.99
N GLU A 126 10.75 -1.27 11.78
CA GLU A 126 11.69 -0.27 11.26
C GLU A 126 11.30 0.23 9.87
N THR A 127 10.98 -0.68 8.96
CA THR A 127 10.63 -0.36 7.56
C THR A 127 9.26 0.29 7.47
N TRP A 128 8.29 -0.21 8.25
CA TRP A 128 6.99 0.44 8.36
C TRP A 128 7.11 1.88 8.89
N ARG A 129 7.95 2.13 9.91
CA ARG A 129 8.21 3.50 10.40
C ARG A 129 8.79 4.38 9.31
N LYS A 130 9.72 3.88 8.49
CA LYS A 130 10.25 4.63 7.34
C LYS A 130 9.19 4.97 6.30
N SER A 131 8.29 4.04 6.00
CA SER A 131 7.13 4.30 5.14
C SER A 131 6.29 5.46 5.68
N ARG A 132 5.93 5.42 6.97
CA ARG A 132 5.12 6.46 7.63
C ARG A 132 5.85 7.80 7.73
N GLU A 133 7.10 7.82 8.17
CA GLU A 133 7.93 9.04 8.26
C GLU A 133 8.01 9.76 6.90
N THR A 134 8.20 8.99 5.84
CA THR A 134 8.32 9.54 4.49
C THR A 134 6.97 10.01 3.96
N PHE A 135 5.86 9.33 4.29
CA PHE A 135 4.52 9.85 4.03
C PHE A 135 4.27 11.18 4.75
N LEU A 136 4.72 11.31 6.02
CA LEU A 136 4.58 12.57 6.77
C LEU A 136 5.42 13.71 6.19
N LYS A 137 6.56 13.42 5.54
CA LYS A 137 7.28 14.42 4.73
C LYS A 137 6.43 14.87 3.55
N PHE A 138 5.80 13.95 2.83
CA PHE A 138 4.84 14.27 1.76
C PHE A 138 3.65 15.10 2.27
N ALA A 139 3.04 14.70 3.39
CA ALA A 139 1.85 15.34 3.94
C ALA A 139 2.03 16.84 4.22
N LYS A 140 3.25 17.25 4.62
CA LYS A 140 3.61 18.66 4.83
C LYS A 140 3.68 19.48 3.54
N LEU A 141 3.85 18.82 2.40
CA LEU A 141 4.03 19.41 1.07
C LEU A 141 2.82 19.17 0.16
N ALA A 142 1.82 18.42 0.62
CA ALA A 142 0.65 18.05 -0.15
C ALA A 142 -0.19 19.28 -0.51
N SER A 143 -0.77 19.28 -1.72
CA SER A 143 -1.67 20.36 -2.17
C SER A 143 -2.99 20.39 -1.40
N HIS A 144 -3.44 19.23 -0.93
CA HIS A 144 -4.58 19.08 -0.04
C HIS A 144 -4.08 18.94 1.40
N PRO A 145 -4.61 19.72 2.37
CA PRO A 145 -4.18 19.59 3.76
C PRO A 145 -4.42 18.18 4.30
N ILE A 146 -3.41 17.62 4.96
CA ILE A 146 -3.47 16.33 5.65
C ILE A 146 -3.17 16.57 7.12
N ILE A 147 -4.16 16.39 7.98
CA ILE A 147 -4.05 16.60 9.43
C ILE A 147 -3.87 15.24 10.10
N VAL A 148 -2.79 15.09 10.87
CA VAL A 148 -2.56 13.91 11.70
C VAL A 148 -3.46 13.95 12.93
N LEU A 149 -4.16 12.86 13.20
CA LEU A 149 -5.11 12.74 14.30
C LEU A 149 -4.74 11.57 15.22
N ASP A 150 -4.99 11.79 16.51
CA ASP A 150 -5.13 10.76 17.53
C ASP A 150 -6.60 10.75 17.97
N ILE A 151 -7.35 9.74 17.54
CA ILE A 151 -8.80 9.64 17.74
C ILE A 151 -9.04 8.91 19.08
N PRO A 152 -9.71 9.53 20.08
CA PRO A 152 -9.99 8.86 21.34
C PRO A 152 -10.79 7.57 21.16
N PHE A 153 -10.31 6.48 21.75
CA PHE A 153 -10.94 5.17 21.65
C PHE A 153 -10.65 4.33 22.90
N GLU A 154 -11.69 4.09 23.70
CA GLU A 154 -11.56 3.40 24.99
C GLU A 154 -10.43 4.04 25.84
N GLU A 155 -9.47 3.26 26.31
CA GLU A 155 -8.32 3.71 27.10
C GLU A 155 -7.08 4.03 26.24
N THR A 156 -7.24 4.16 24.91
CA THR A 156 -6.17 4.45 23.94
C THR A 156 -6.60 5.50 22.90
N THR A 157 -5.79 5.68 21.87
CA THR A 157 -6.13 6.47 20.68
C THR A 157 -5.87 5.67 19.41
N LEU A 158 -6.71 5.89 18.39
CA LEU A 158 -6.55 5.35 17.05
C LEU A 158 -5.90 6.39 16.14
N PRO A 159 -4.83 6.04 15.42
CA PRO A 159 -4.15 6.97 14.53
C PRO A 159 -4.95 7.17 13.25
N GLY A 160 -5.03 8.42 12.80
CA GLY A 160 -5.73 8.77 11.57
C GLY A 160 -5.16 9.97 10.83
N TYR A 161 -5.63 10.12 9.59
CA TYR A 161 -5.40 11.29 8.76
C TYR A 161 -6.74 11.88 8.32
N LEU A 162 -6.94 13.15 8.63
CA LEU A 162 -8.03 13.94 8.06
C LEU A 162 -7.49 14.71 6.87
N CYS A 163 -7.85 14.24 5.67
CA CYS A 163 -7.54 14.89 4.41
C CYS A 163 -8.67 15.85 4.04
N LEU A 164 -8.33 17.12 3.83
CA LEU A 164 -9.28 18.17 3.49
C LEU A 164 -9.10 18.59 2.04
N VAL A 165 -10.22 18.93 1.37
CA VAL A 165 -10.14 19.46 0.00
C VAL A 165 -9.37 20.78 -0.03
N ASP A 166 -9.57 21.64 0.97
CA ASP A 166 -8.91 22.93 1.16
C ASP A 166 -9.00 23.36 2.64
N ASP A 167 -8.40 24.49 2.97
CA ASP A 167 -8.40 25.11 4.30
C ASP A 167 -9.52 26.16 4.50
N SER A 168 -10.51 26.21 3.60
CA SER A 168 -11.56 27.25 3.61
C SER A 168 -12.54 27.14 4.79
N GLY A 169 -12.52 26.04 5.53
CA GLY A 169 -13.50 25.71 6.57
C GLY A 169 -14.90 25.40 6.04
N ARG A 170 -15.08 25.34 4.70
CA ARG A 170 -16.37 24.99 4.09
C ARG A 170 -16.77 23.57 4.48
N LYS A 171 -18.02 23.40 4.91
CA LYS A 171 -18.61 22.08 5.18
C LYS A 171 -18.69 21.27 3.88
N ARG A 172 -18.15 20.05 3.91
CA ARG A 172 -18.10 19.09 2.80
C ARG A 172 -18.58 17.72 3.27
N PRO A 173 -19.08 16.85 2.37
CA PRO A 173 -19.30 15.45 2.70
C PRO A 173 -17.99 14.81 3.18
N LEU A 174 -18.09 13.92 4.18
CA LEU A 174 -16.96 13.18 4.73
C LEU A 174 -17.05 11.71 4.28
N LEU A 175 -15.99 11.23 3.64
CA LEU A 175 -15.78 9.81 3.39
C LEU A 175 -14.89 9.25 4.52
N ILE A 176 -15.32 8.17 5.15
CA ILE A 176 -14.51 7.46 6.16
C ILE A 176 -14.01 6.17 5.50
N VAL A 177 -12.70 5.95 5.51
CA VAL A 177 -12.06 4.79 4.87
C VAL A 177 -11.14 4.10 5.86
N GLN A 178 -11.25 2.78 5.91
CA GLN A 178 -10.41 1.90 6.70
C GLN A 178 -9.73 0.88 5.78
N THR A 179 -8.61 0.35 6.25
CA THR A 179 -7.87 -0.70 5.56
C THR A 179 -8.35 -2.09 5.99
N GLY A 180 -7.76 -3.15 5.43
CA GLY A 180 -7.93 -4.53 5.85
C GLY A 180 -6.79 -5.02 6.75
N PHE A 181 -6.33 -6.24 6.49
CA PHE A 181 -5.28 -6.92 7.27
C PHE A 181 -3.87 -6.35 7.01
N ASP A 182 -3.53 -6.11 5.75
CA ASP A 182 -2.16 -5.87 5.28
C ASP A 182 -1.98 -4.50 4.58
N GLY A 183 -2.95 -3.60 4.69
CA GLY A 183 -2.81 -2.23 4.19
C GLY A 183 -2.59 -1.22 5.30
N THR A 184 -2.30 0.03 4.93
CA THR A 184 -2.09 1.13 5.89
C THR A 184 -2.87 2.38 5.49
N LYS A 185 -3.07 3.30 6.44
CA LYS A 185 -3.71 4.60 6.15
C LYS A 185 -2.94 5.43 5.11
N GLU A 186 -1.62 5.30 5.04
CA GLU A 186 -0.79 5.94 4.00
C GLU A 186 -1.13 5.37 2.61
N GLU A 187 -1.42 4.07 2.51
CA GLU A 187 -1.89 3.45 1.28
C GLU A 187 -3.29 3.86 0.88
N LEU A 188 -4.19 4.00 1.84
CA LEU A 188 -5.54 4.50 1.58
C LEU A 188 -5.53 5.93 1.01
N TYR A 189 -4.49 6.72 1.29
CA TYR A 189 -4.37 8.06 0.73
C TYR A 189 -4.29 8.04 -0.81
N TYR A 190 -3.30 7.33 -1.36
CA TYR A 190 -3.09 7.31 -2.81
C TYR A 190 -4.00 6.33 -3.54
N SER A 191 -4.60 5.35 -2.85
CA SER A 191 -5.57 4.45 -3.48
C SER A 191 -7.01 5.00 -3.47
N GLN A 192 -7.37 5.84 -2.49
CA GLN A 192 -8.75 6.31 -2.31
C GLN A 192 -8.84 7.83 -2.10
N ALA A 193 -8.13 8.37 -1.10
CA ALA A 193 -8.38 9.73 -0.62
C ALA A 193 -8.11 10.80 -1.69
N VAL A 194 -7.01 10.67 -2.44
CA VAL A 194 -6.65 11.64 -3.50
C VAL A 194 -7.79 11.83 -4.51
N PHE A 195 -8.46 10.75 -4.91
CA PHE A 195 -9.57 10.81 -5.86
C PHE A 195 -10.86 11.36 -5.24
N ALA A 196 -11.11 11.08 -3.96
CA ALA A 196 -12.26 11.63 -3.25
C ALA A 196 -12.11 13.16 -3.03
N LEU A 197 -10.89 13.62 -2.74
CA LEU A 197 -10.57 15.05 -2.59
C LEU A 197 -10.83 15.82 -3.88
N GLU A 198 -10.42 15.28 -5.04
CA GLU A 198 -10.72 15.84 -6.37
C GLU A 198 -12.22 16.01 -6.64
N ARG A 199 -13.06 15.18 -6.00
CA ARG A 199 -14.53 15.21 -6.11
C ARG A 199 -15.20 16.07 -5.05
N GLY A 200 -14.42 16.73 -4.21
CA GLY A 200 -14.92 17.67 -3.21
C GLY A 200 -15.31 17.05 -1.87
N TYR A 201 -14.91 15.80 -1.60
CA TYR A 201 -15.12 15.11 -0.32
C TYR A 201 -13.92 15.33 0.59
N ASN A 202 -14.16 15.63 1.87
CA ASN A 202 -13.14 15.44 2.90
C ASN A 202 -13.04 13.94 3.19
N VAL A 203 -11.89 13.47 3.66
CA VAL A 203 -11.64 12.05 3.90
C VAL A 203 -11.02 11.84 5.27
N LEU A 204 -11.58 10.94 6.07
CA LEU A 204 -10.95 10.42 7.27
C LEU A 204 -10.40 9.02 6.97
N LEU A 205 -9.09 8.88 7.05
CA LEU A 205 -8.40 7.59 7.01
C LEU A 205 -8.02 7.23 8.43
N PHE A 206 -8.29 6.02 8.89
CA PHE A 206 -7.82 5.60 10.21
C PHE A 206 -7.57 4.10 10.29
N GLU A 207 -6.77 3.72 11.29
CA GLU A 207 -6.41 2.33 11.58
C GLU A 207 -6.98 1.96 12.95
N GLY A 208 -7.66 0.82 13.02
CA GLY A 208 -8.17 0.27 14.28
C GLY A 208 -7.32 -0.91 14.80
N PRO A 209 -7.80 -1.61 15.85
CA PRO A 209 -7.16 -2.81 16.38
C PRO A 209 -6.77 -3.84 15.32
N GLY A 210 -5.53 -4.34 15.35
CA GLY A 210 -5.01 -5.28 14.36
C GLY A 210 -4.47 -4.66 13.07
N GLN A 211 -4.60 -3.35 12.88
CA GLN A 211 -4.20 -2.68 11.64
C GLN A 211 -2.99 -1.75 11.82
N GLY A 212 -2.16 -1.68 10.79
CA GLY A 212 -1.13 -0.65 10.62
C GLY A 212 -0.35 -0.30 11.90
N GLN A 213 -0.44 0.96 12.31
CA GLN A 213 0.23 1.50 13.49
C GLN A 213 -0.26 0.88 14.81
N VAL A 214 -1.56 0.54 14.90
CA VAL A 214 -2.17 0.06 16.15
C VAL A 214 -1.59 -1.30 16.55
N ILE A 215 -1.46 -2.23 15.62
CA ILE A 215 -0.81 -3.52 15.91
C ILE A 215 0.71 -3.39 16.05
N ARG A 216 1.37 -2.57 15.22
CA ARG A 216 2.83 -2.47 15.17
C ARG A 216 3.45 -1.73 16.36
N GLU A 217 2.77 -0.69 16.88
CA GLU A 217 3.31 0.13 17.97
C GLU A 217 2.55 -0.04 19.29
N GLN A 218 1.23 -0.22 19.24
CA GLN A 218 0.42 -0.39 20.46
C GLN A 218 0.22 -1.86 20.84
N GLY A 219 0.47 -2.80 19.93
CA GLY A 219 0.31 -4.23 20.17
C GLY A 219 -1.15 -4.68 20.33
N ILE A 220 -2.11 -3.90 19.85
CA ILE A 220 -3.54 -4.20 20.01
C ILE A 220 -4.00 -5.04 18.80
N PRO A 221 -4.42 -6.31 18.99
CA PRO A 221 -4.80 -7.21 17.90
C PRO A 221 -6.24 -6.97 17.41
N PHE A 222 -6.61 -7.63 16.31
CA PHE A 222 -7.99 -7.62 15.80
C PHE A 222 -9.00 -8.06 16.87
N ARG A 223 -10.19 -7.48 16.78
CA ARG A 223 -11.36 -7.80 17.60
C ARG A 223 -12.53 -8.22 16.72
N HIS A 224 -13.45 -8.99 17.28
CA HIS A 224 -14.61 -9.52 16.56
C HIS A 224 -15.74 -8.50 16.40
N ASN A 225 -15.83 -7.52 17.30
CA ASN A 225 -16.83 -6.46 17.31
C ASN A 225 -16.27 -5.16 16.68
N TRP A 226 -15.98 -5.21 15.38
CA TRP A 226 -15.39 -4.08 14.65
C TRP A 226 -16.38 -2.91 14.48
N GLU A 227 -17.68 -3.18 14.53
CA GLU A 227 -18.74 -2.17 14.38
C GLU A 227 -18.76 -1.10 15.48
N SER A 228 -18.04 -1.32 16.57
CA SER A 228 -17.90 -0.35 17.66
C SER A 228 -16.57 0.42 17.62
N VAL A 229 -15.75 0.23 16.57
CA VAL A 229 -14.46 0.90 16.35
C VAL A 229 -14.65 2.21 15.60
#